data_AF-A0A965P6M5-F1
#
_entry.id   AF-A0A965P6M5-F1
#
_cell.length_a   1.000
_cell.length_b   1.000
_cell.length_c   1.000
_cell.angle_alpha   90.00
_cell.angle_beta   90.00
_cell.angle_gamma   90.00
#
_symmetry.space_group_name_H-M   'P 1'
#
loop_
_entity.id
_entity.type
_entity.pdbx_description
1 polymer ?
#
loop_
_entity_poly.entity_id
_entity_poly.type
_entity_poly.pdbx_seq_one_letter_code
_entity_poly.pdbx_strand_id
1 'polypeptide(L)' 'MLIVVNWADFIVGSSLFIPAIDTTELIAQVYEVAGRYKWQLEHRFRVENKRQGVRFWRML' A
#
# COMPACT_ATOMS: atom_id res chain seq x y z
N MET A 1 -13.59 5.40 -4.26
CA MET A 1 -12.54 5.42 -5.30
C MET A 1 -11.96 4.02 -5.36
N LEU A 2 -11.99 3.35 -6.52
CA LEU A 2 -11.55 1.96 -6.64
C LEU A 2 -10.05 1.97 -7.00
N ILE A 3 -9.21 1.53 -6.07
CA ILE A 3 -7.75 1.51 -6.27
C ILE A 3 -7.41 0.12 -6.81
N VAL A 4 -7.14 0.04 -8.12
CA VAL A 4 -6.75 -1.20 -8.79
C VAL A 4 -5.22 -1.28 -8.79
N VAL A 5 -4.67 -2.14 -7.94
CA VAL A 5 -3.24 -2.42 -7.86
C VAL A 5 -2.99 -3.80 -8.47
N ASN A 6 -1.98 -3.93 -9.33
CA ASN A 6 -1.49 -5.25 -9.73
C ASN A 6 -0.68 -5.86 -8.59
N TRP A 7 -1.35 -6.59 -7.72
CA TRP A 7 -0.74 -7.26 -6.56
C TRP A 7 0.26 -8.34 -6.94
N ALA A 8 0.23 -8.88 -8.16
CA ALA A 8 1.17 -9.88 -8.63
C ALA A 8 2.59 -9.32 -8.81
N ASP A 9 2.70 -8.05 -9.22
CA ASP A 9 4.00 -7.36 -9.40
C ASP A 9 4.56 -6.82 -8.09
N PHE A 10 3.77 -6.83 -7.00
CA PHE A 10 4.19 -6.36 -5.70
C PHE A 10 5.03 -7.43 -4.98
N ILE A 11 6.24 -7.70 -5.48
CA ILE A 11 7.16 -8.72 -4.97
C ILE A 11 7.87 -8.29 -3.68
N VAL A 12 8.48 -9.25 -2.97
CA VAL A 12 9.30 -8.96 -1.77
C VAL A 12 10.44 -8.00 -2.10
N GLY A 13 10.67 -7.01 -1.23
CA GLY A 13 11.65 -5.94 -1.42
C GLY A 13 11.15 -4.78 -2.29
N SER A 14 9.99 -4.91 -2.93
CA SER A 14 9.37 -3.81 -3.68
C SER A 14 8.61 -2.85 -2.76
N SER A 15 8.33 -1.66 -3.30
CA SER A 15 7.48 -0.68 -2.62
C SER A 15 6.45 -0.12 -3.57
N LEU A 16 5.28 0.21 -3.02
CA LEU A 16 4.14 0.76 -3.74
C LEU A 16 3.70 2.05 -3.05
N PHE A 17 3.53 3.13 -3.81
CA PHE A 17 2.92 4.35 -3.30
C PHE A 17 1.50 4.47 -3.84
N ILE A 18 0.54 4.66 -2.94
CA ILE A 18 -0.86 4.86 -3.28
C ILE A 18 -1.29 6.23 -2.79
N PRO A 19 -1.62 7.18 -3.70
CA PRO A 19 -2.18 8.46 -3.32
C PRO A 19 -3.61 8.28 -2.81
N ALA A 20 -3.89 8.80 -1.62
CA ALA A 20 -5.20 8.73 -1.00
C ALA A 20 -5.41 9.90 -0.05
N ILE A 21 -6.64 10.40 0.00
CA ILE A 21 -7.07 11.40 0.98
C ILE A 21 -7.35 10.71 2.31
N ASP A 22 -8.15 9.63 2.27
CA ASP A 22 -8.36 8.77 3.43
C ASP A 22 -7.29 7.69 3.49
N THR A 23 -6.23 7.98 4.23
CA THR A 23 -5.13 7.04 4.42
C THR A 23 -5.48 5.91 5.38
N THR A 24 -6.45 6.11 6.28
CA THR A 24 -6.86 5.11 7.27
C THR A 24 -7.61 3.97 6.58
N GLU A 25 -8.59 4.30 5.75
CA GLU A 25 -9.32 3.31 4.96
C GLU A 25 -8.39 2.58 3.99
N LEU A 26 -7.49 3.32 3.32
CA LEU A 26 -6.47 2.74 2.44
C LEU A 26 -5.62 1.69 3.17
N ILE A 27 -5.08 2.05 4.34
CA ILE A 27 -4.24 1.14 5.13
C ILE A 27 -5.03 -0.13 5.47
N ALA A 28 -6.26 0.01 5.95
CA ALA A 28 -7.10 -1.14 6.29
C ALA A 28 -7.32 -2.09 5.10
N GLN A 29 -7.64 -1.56 3.91
CA GLN A 29 -7.81 -2.36 2.70
C GLN A 29 -6.53 -3.06 2.27
N VAL A 30 -5.39 -2.36 2.33
CA VAL A 30 -4.09 -2.95 1.97
C VAL A 30 -3.70 -4.07 2.93
N TYR A 31 -3.94 -3.90 4.23
CA TYR A 31 -3.68 -4.96 5.22
C TYR A 31 -4.66 -6.13 5.11
N GLU A 32 -5.91 -5.91 4.69
CA GLU A 32 -6.84 -7.00 4.37
C GLU A 32 -6.30 -7.87 3.23
N VAL A 33 -5.82 -7.25 2.15
CA VAL A 33 -5.17 -7.95 1.04
C VAL A 33 -3.91 -8.66 1.52
N ALA A 34 -3.03 -7.97 2.26
CA ALA A 34 -1.82 -8.55 2.81
C ALA A 34 -2.10 -9.79 3.68
N GLY A 35 -3.15 -9.74 4.50
CA GLY A 35 -3.59 -10.85 5.34
C GLY A 35 -4.01 -12.08 4.53
N ARG A 36 -4.71 -11.89 3.40
CA ARG A 36 -5.10 -12.98 2.49
C ARG A 36 -3.89 -13.70 1.90
N TYR A 37 -2.83 -12.96 1.59
CA TYR A 37 -1.59 -13.51 1.02
C TYR A 37 -0.48 -13.79 2.04
N LYS A 38 -0.73 -13.56 3.34
CA LYS A 38 0.23 -13.67 4.45
C LYS A 38 1.49 -12.82 4.27
N TRP A 39 1.35 -11.63 3.68
CA TRP A 39 2.46 -10.69 3.49
C TRP A 39 2.76 -9.90 4.75
N GLN A 40 4.04 -9.60 4.95
CA GLN A 40 4.46 -8.61 5.94
C GLN A 40 4.74 -7.29 5.25
N LEU A 41 3.98 -6.27 5.62
CA LEU A 41 4.09 -4.93 5.06
C LEU A 41 4.50 -3.92 6.13
N GLU A 42 5.46 -3.06 5.79
CA GLU A 42 5.65 -1.79 6.48
C GLU A 42 4.96 -0.69 5.66
N HIS A 43 4.39 0.32 6.33
CA HIS A 43 3.80 1.47 5.64
C HIS A 43 4.20 2.78 6.29
N ARG A 44 4.23 3.86 5.51
CA ARG A 44 4.48 5.23 5.99
C ARG A 44 3.67 6.23 5.20
N PHE A 45 3.11 7.21 5.91
CA PHE A 45 2.50 8.38 5.29
C PHE A 45 3.58 9.23 4.63
N ARG A 46 3.33 9.65 3.38
CA ARG A 46 4.22 10.51 2.61
C ARG A 46 3.42 11.44 1.73
N VAL A 47 3.96 12.64 1.49
CA VAL A 47 3.54 13.51 0.40
C VAL A 47 4.57 13.37 -0.71
N GLU A 48 4.17 12.76 -1.83
CA GLU A 48 5.02 12.57 -3.00
C GLU A 48 4.38 13.28 -4.19
N ASN A 49 5.15 14.07 -4.95
CA ASN A 49 4.66 14.79 -6.14
C ASN A 49 3.39 15.63 -5.89
N LYS A 50 3.33 16.34 -4.75
CA LYS A 50 2.17 17.15 -4.32
C LYS A 50 0.90 16.35 -4.05
N ARG A 51 0.99 15.01 -3.94
CA ARG A 51 -0.12 14.13 -3.59
C ARG A 51 0.18 13.47 -2.25
N GLN A 52 -0.75 13.58 -1.31
CA GLN A 52 -0.68 12.82 -0.07
C GLN A 52 -1.07 11.37 -0.32
N GLY A 53 -0.48 10.46 0.45
CA GLY A 53 -0.77 9.05 0.36
C GLY A 53 0.08 8.22 1.31
N VAL A 54 0.07 6.93 1.06
CA VAL A 54 0.80 5.96 1.86
C VAL A 54 1.70 5.15 0.95
N ARG A 55 2.97 5.02 1.35
CA ARG A 55 3.90 4.08 0.74
C ARG A 55 3.93 2.81 1.57
N PHE A 56 3.84 1.68 0.89
CA PHE A 56 3.92 0.33 1.46
C PHE A 56 5.17 -0.35 0.95
N TRP A 57 5.86 -1.08 1.81
CA TRP A 57 7.02 -1.90 1.49
C TRP A 57 6.68 -3.35 1.80
N ARG A 58 6.92 -4.24 0.85
CA ARG A 58 6.75 -5.68 1.07
C ARG A 58 8.03 -6.27 1.65
N MET A 59 7.96 -6.68 2.91
CA MET A 59 9.09 -7.24 3.64
C MET A 59 9.21 -8.75 3.42
N LEU A 60 8.09 -9.48 3.46
CA LEU A 60 7.97 -10.93 3.25
C LEU A 60 6.64 -11.26 2.55
#